data_AF-A0A239BG43-F1
#
_entry.id   AF-A0A239BG43-F1
#
_cell.length_a   1.000
_cell.length_b   1.000
_cell.length_c   1.000
_cell.angle_alpha   90.00
_cell.angle_beta   90.00
_cell.angle_gamma   90.00
#
_symmetry.space_group_name_H-M   'P 1'
#
loop_
_entity.id
_entity.type
_entity.pdbx_description
1 polymer ?
#
loop_
_entity_poly.entity_id
_entity_poly.type
_entity_poly.pdbx_seq_one_letter_code
_entity_poly.pdbx_strand_id
1 'polypeptide(L)'
;MDGVADQSVVGRRSGWARLDTVQRLVLVVIPLGLLHHADHVGRADHSSWPSRPEVGPFTATLLIYPVLVLVLLAGRRPWVRVTGLGVVSLFTLLAHTVIEPPQQVYGTWAHNRSTDAVLYTVDAEHLHNRFGIESSVLGVVAASVTVVLTTLLLVAWAVAIRDARRAGTRTGAGR
;
A
#
# COMPACT_ATOMS: atom_id res chain seq x y z
N MET A 1 -46.00 -27.75 -29.21
CA MET A 1 -46.00 -26.71 -28.16
C MET A 1 -44.56 -26.54 -27.75
N ASP A 2 -43.92 -25.62 -28.48
CA ASP A 2 -42.49 -25.42 -28.54
C ASP A 2 -41.98 -24.68 -27.30
N GLY A 3 -40.76 -25.03 -26.94
CA GLY A 3 -40.09 -24.51 -25.77
C GLY A 3 -39.75 -23.03 -25.86
N VAL A 4 -39.86 -22.38 -24.71
CA VAL A 4 -39.07 -21.19 -24.35
C VAL A 4 -38.69 -21.36 -22.88
N ALA A 5 -37.66 -22.18 -22.63
CA ALA A 5 -37.00 -22.19 -21.32
C ALA A 5 -36.00 -21.02 -21.28
N ASP A 6 -36.46 -19.98 -20.61
CA ASP A 6 -35.74 -18.85 -20.01
C ASP A 6 -34.20 -18.97 -19.97
N GLN A 7 -33.52 -18.24 -20.85
CA GLN A 7 -32.06 -18.06 -20.84
C GLN A 7 -31.60 -16.81 -20.04
N SER A 8 -32.41 -16.23 -19.15
CA SER A 8 -32.06 -14.93 -18.55
C SER A 8 -31.30 -14.99 -17.22
N VAL A 9 -31.01 -16.16 -16.65
CA VAL A 9 -30.15 -16.27 -15.44
C VAL A 9 -28.67 -16.37 -15.83
N VAL A 10 -28.19 -15.43 -16.66
CA VAL A 10 -26.75 -15.18 -16.79
C VAL A 10 -26.32 -14.46 -15.51
N GLY A 11 -25.98 -15.25 -14.49
CA GLY A 11 -25.48 -14.77 -13.22
C GLY A 11 -24.33 -13.79 -13.44
N ARG A 12 -24.57 -12.51 -13.14
CA ARG A 12 -23.52 -11.49 -13.03
C ARG A 12 -22.53 -11.94 -11.97
N ARG A 13 -21.50 -12.69 -12.37
CA ARG A 13 -20.31 -12.89 -11.53
C ARG A 13 -19.84 -11.49 -11.13
N SER A 14 -19.73 -11.26 -9.81
CA SER A 14 -19.30 -9.97 -9.26
C SER A 14 -18.01 -9.54 -9.95
N GLY A 15 -17.81 -8.22 -10.15
CA GLY A 15 -16.58 -7.72 -10.78
C GLY A 15 -15.31 -8.27 -10.13
N TRP A 16 -15.37 -8.50 -8.81
CA TRP A 16 -14.36 -9.17 -8.00
C TRP A 16 -13.98 -10.59 -8.46
N ALA A 17 -14.95 -11.39 -8.90
CA ALA A 17 -14.70 -12.76 -9.37
C ALA A 17 -13.88 -12.80 -10.66
N ARG A 18 -13.87 -11.70 -11.45
CA ARG A 18 -13.07 -11.56 -12.67
C ARG A 18 -11.62 -11.11 -12.42
N LEU A 19 -11.34 -10.56 -11.23
CA LEU A 19 -10.00 -10.10 -10.88
C LEU A 19 -9.12 -11.28 -10.47
N ASP A 20 -7.86 -11.24 -10.90
CA ASP A 20 -6.85 -12.15 -10.37
C ASP A 20 -6.44 -11.76 -8.94
N THR A 21 -5.73 -12.66 -8.24
CA THR A 21 -5.35 -12.45 -6.85
C THR A 21 -4.48 -11.20 -6.66
N VAL A 22 -3.57 -10.89 -7.59
CA VAL A 22 -2.74 -9.69 -7.50
C VAL A 22 -3.60 -8.44 -7.59
N GLN A 23 -4.54 -8.38 -8.52
CA GLN A 23 -5.47 -7.25 -8.65
C GLN A 23 -6.31 -7.05 -7.39
N ARG A 24 -6.82 -8.14 -6.80
CA ARG A 24 -7.58 -8.07 -5.54
C ARG A 24 -6.73 -7.52 -4.39
N LEU A 25 -5.50 -8.01 -4.25
CA LEU A 25 -4.58 -7.51 -3.23
C LEU A 25 -4.26 -6.02 -3.44
N VAL A 26 -3.97 -5.60 -4.67
CA VAL A 26 -3.70 -4.18 -4.96
C VAL A 26 -4.91 -3.30 -4.67
N LEU A 27 -6.13 -3.74 -4.98
CA LEU A 27 -7.35 -3.01 -4.63
C LEU A 27 -7.60 -2.89 -3.12
N VAL A 28 -7.04 -3.79 -2.31
CA VAL A 28 -7.06 -3.68 -0.84
C VAL A 28 -5.92 -2.78 -0.35
N VAL A 29 -4.75 -2.87 -0.97
CA VAL A 29 -3.56 -2.06 -0.62
C VAL A 29 -3.79 -0.58 -0.86
N ILE A 30 -4.45 -0.19 -1.96
CA ILE A 30 -4.70 1.23 -2.29
C ILE A 30 -5.43 1.98 -1.15
N PRO A 31 -6.60 1.54 -0.67
CA PRO A 31 -7.30 2.24 0.41
C PRO A 31 -6.52 2.19 1.73
N LEU A 32 -5.80 1.11 2.04
CA LEU A 32 -4.92 1.05 3.21
C LEU A 32 -3.76 2.05 3.09
N GLY A 33 -3.17 2.18 1.91
CA GLY A 33 -2.12 3.17 1.63
C GLY A 33 -2.63 4.60 1.74
N LEU A 34 -3.85 4.89 1.28
CA LEU A 34 -4.51 6.19 1.46
C LEU A 34 -4.76 6.49 2.95
N LEU A 35 -5.27 5.52 3.71
CA LEU A 35 -5.45 5.67 5.15
C LEU A 35 -4.11 5.93 5.86
N HIS A 36 -3.07 5.20 5.47
CA HIS A 36 -1.72 5.38 5.98
C HIS A 36 -1.14 6.78 5.63
N HIS A 37 -1.32 7.28 4.41
CA HIS A 37 -0.91 8.66 4.10
C HIS A 37 -1.75 9.72 4.83
N ALA A 38 -3.03 9.46 5.11
CA ALA A 38 -3.82 10.34 5.97
C ALA A 38 -3.29 10.36 7.41
N ASP A 39 -2.82 9.21 7.93
CA ASP A 39 -2.12 9.11 9.21
C ASP A 39 -0.86 10.00 9.24
N HIS A 40 0.00 9.91 8.23
CA HIS A 40 1.17 10.81 8.07
C HIS A 40 0.77 12.28 8.16
N VAL A 41 -0.26 12.68 7.40
CA VAL A 41 -0.76 14.06 7.41
C VAL A 41 -1.23 14.47 8.80
N GLY A 42 -1.94 13.58 9.50
CA GLY A 42 -2.43 13.83 10.86
C GLY A 42 -1.31 13.98 11.89
N ARG A 43 -0.23 13.21 11.75
CA ARG A 43 0.91 13.29 12.66
C ARG A 43 1.81 14.52 12.43
N ALA A 44 1.67 15.24 11.30
CA ALA A 44 2.40 16.47 10.93
C ALA A 44 3.93 16.35 10.82
N ASP A 45 4.56 15.56 11.66
CA ASP A 45 5.89 15.05 11.46
C ASP A 45 5.93 14.20 10.17
N HIS A 46 7.07 14.18 9.49
CA HIS A 46 7.30 13.44 8.24
C HIS A 46 6.46 13.85 7.01
N SER A 47 5.37 14.59 7.19
CA SER A 47 4.59 15.17 6.12
C SER A 47 5.31 16.38 5.53
N SER A 48 5.94 16.19 4.38
CA SER A 48 6.41 17.25 3.49
C SER A 48 5.20 17.86 2.75
N TRP A 49 5.31 18.27 1.48
CA TRP A 49 4.15 18.82 0.76
C TRP A 49 2.91 17.92 0.80
N PRO A 50 1.68 18.47 1.04
CA PRO A 50 1.32 19.89 1.13
C PRO A 50 1.42 20.51 2.53
N SER A 51 1.86 19.73 3.51
CA SER A 51 1.97 20.15 4.91
C SER A 51 3.09 21.14 5.14
N ARG A 52 4.17 21.02 4.36
CA ARG A 52 5.32 21.92 4.33
C ARG A 52 5.69 22.21 2.87
N PRO A 53 6.37 23.33 2.55
CA PRO A 53 6.63 23.69 1.16
C PRO A 53 7.66 22.78 0.48
N GLU A 54 8.43 21.98 1.22
CA GLU A 54 9.47 21.13 0.68
C GLU A 54 8.89 19.87 0.00
N VAL A 55 9.52 19.43 -1.07
CA VAL A 55 9.30 18.10 -1.65
C VAL A 55 10.21 17.11 -0.94
N GLY A 56 9.62 16.22 -0.14
CA GLY A 56 10.37 15.28 0.69
C GLY A 56 10.05 13.81 0.39
N PRO A 57 10.58 12.88 1.21
CA PRO A 57 10.30 11.44 1.08
C PRO A 57 8.79 11.14 1.03
N PHE A 58 7.99 11.79 1.87
CA PHE A 58 6.53 11.69 1.84
C PHE A 58 5.91 12.12 0.50
N THR A 59 6.33 13.26 -0.10
CA THR A 59 5.80 13.65 -1.42
C THR A 59 6.18 12.63 -2.49
N ALA A 60 7.39 12.06 -2.42
CA ALA A 60 7.84 11.03 -3.35
C ALA A 60 7.03 9.73 -3.23
N THR A 61 6.53 9.38 -2.03
CA THR A 61 5.70 8.18 -1.83
C THR A 61 4.37 8.26 -2.57
N LEU A 62 3.88 9.46 -2.94
CA LEU A 62 2.67 9.62 -3.75
C LEU A 62 2.80 8.98 -5.14
N LEU A 63 4.02 8.78 -5.64
CA LEU A 63 4.28 8.05 -6.89
C LEU A 63 3.94 6.55 -6.78
N ILE A 64 3.73 6.02 -5.58
CA ILE A 64 3.27 4.64 -5.39
C ILE A 64 1.91 4.43 -6.06
N TYR A 65 1.00 5.40 -5.99
CA TYR A 65 -0.35 5.24 -6.57
C TYR A 65 -0.37 5.07 -8.09
N PRO A 66 0.27 5.93 -8.90
CA PRO A 66 0.35 5.69 -10.33
C PRO A 66 1.07 4.37 -10.66
N VAL A 67 2.08 3.96 -9.89
CA VAL A 67 2.72 2.64 -10.07
C VAL A 67 1.73 1.50 -9.81
N LEU A 68 0.94 1.57 -8.73
CA LEU A 68 -0.08 0.56 -8.43
C LEU A 68 -1.19 0.52 -9.50
N VAL A 69 -1.57 1.66 -10.08
CA VAL A 69 -2.48 1.71 -11.23
C VAL A 69 -1.88 0.99 -12.44
N LEU A 70 -0.60 1.22 -12.75
CA LEU A 70 0.09 0.50 -13.83
C LEU A 70 0.12 -1.02 -13.55
N VAL A 71 0.34 -1.45 -12.31
CA VAL A 71 0.28 -2.86 -11.91
C VAL A 71 -1.11 -3.46 -12.16
N LEU A 72 -2.19 -2.74 -11.82
CA LEU A 72 -3.57 -3.18 -12.07
C LEU A 72 -3.83 -3.40 -13.57
N LEU A 73 -3.36 -2.47 -14.41
CA LEU A 73 -3.54 -2.47 -15.86
C LEU A 73 -2.62 -3.48 -16.58
N ALA A 74 -1.53 -3.92 -15.96
CA ALA A 74 -0.53 -4.82 -16.55
C ALA A 74 -0.95 -6.30 -16.63
N GLY A 75 -2.25 -6.62 -16.79
CA GLY A 75 -2.81 -7.98 -16.71
C GLY A 75 -2.09 -9.06 -17.51
N ARG A 76 -1.66 -8.74 -18.73
CA ARG A 76 -0.97 -9.69 -19.62
C ARG A 76 0.56 -9.63 -19.52
N ARG A 77 1.11 -8.76 -18.68
CA ARG A 77 2.55 -8.49 -18.55
C ARG A 77 3.00 -8.81 -17.12
N PRO A 78 3.13 -10.10 -16.75
CA PRO A 78 3.33 -10.49 -15.36
C PRO A 78 4.63 -9.93 -14.76
N TRP A 79 5.70 -9.80 -15.56
CA TRP A 79 6.95 -9.19 -15.10
C TRP A 79 6.85 -7.69 -14.83
N VAL A 80 5.98 -6.96 -15.54
CA VAL A 80 5.72 -5.54 -15.22
C VAL A 80 5.08 -5.42 -13.83
N ARG A 81 4.17 -6.35 -13.47
CA ARG A 81 3.58 -6.40 -12.13
C ARG A 81 4.62 -6.73 -11.06
N VAL A 82 5.50 -7.69 -11.33
CA VAL A 82 6.60 -8.05 -10.42
C VAL A 82 7.51 -6.85 -10.17
N THR A 83 7.92 -6.13 -11.21
CA THR A 83 8.79 -4.96 -11.07
C THR A 83 8.08 -3.84 -10.31
N GLY A 84 6.84 -3.49 -10.71
CA GLY A 84 6.08 -2.42 -10.05
C GLY A 84 5.83 -2.71 -8.56
N LEU A 85 5.37 -3.92 -8.22
CA LEU A 85 5.16 -4.32 -6.83
C LEU A 85 6.48 -4.44 -6.06
N GLY A 86 7.56 -4.87 -6.70
CA GLY A 86 8.87 -4.95 -6.07
C GLY A 86 9.41 -3.59 -5.68
N VAL A 87 9.35 -2.61 -6.60
CA VAL A 87 9.75 -1.23 -6.31
C VAL A 87 8.93 -0.67 -5.14
N VAL A 88 7.60 -0.78 -5.19
CA VAL A 88 6.72 -0.27 -4.13
C VAL A 88 7.00 -0.98 -2.79
N SER A 89 7.12 -2.31 -2.79
CA SER A 89 7.29 -3.08 -1.55
C SER A 89 8.64 -2.82 -0.90
N LEU A 90 9.73 -2.80 -1.67
CA LEU A 90 11.07 -2.55 -1.15
C LEU A 90 11.21 -1.12 -0.64
N PHE A 91 10.69 -0.14 -1.37
CA PHE A 91 10.69 1.25 -0.93
C PHE A 91 9.89 1.42 0.37
N THR A 92 8.68 0.84 0.43
CA THR A 92 7.82 0.91 1.63
C THR A 92 8.47 0.20 2.82
N LEU A 93 9.07 -0.97 2.61
CA LEU A 93 9.78 -1.71 3.65
C LEU A 93 10.97 -0.92 4.17
N LEU A 94 11.76 -0.30 3.29
CA LEU A 94 12.86 0.57 3.70
C LEU A 94 12.34 1.75 4.53
N ALA A 95 11.33 2.47 4.03
CA ALA A 95 10.74 3.59 4.76
C ALA A 95 10.28 3.17 6.17
N HIS A 96 9.56 2.06 6.30
CA HIS A 96 9.04 1.56 7.60
C HIS A 96 10.05 0.79 8.45
N THR A 97 11.33 0.78 8.07
CA THR A 97 12.39 0.20 8.90
C THR A 97 13.40 1.25 9.34
N VAL A 98 13.69 2.24 8.50
CA VAL A 98 14.75 3.23 8.77
C VAL A 98 14.30 4.68 8.86
N ILE A 99 13.13 5.04 8.30
CA ILE A 99 12.61 6.42 8.32
C ILE A 99 11.46 6.54 9.32
N GLU A 100 10.47 5.65 9.26
CA GLU A 100 9.29 5.66 10.13
C GLU A 100 8.90 4.25 10.60
N PRO A 101 9.71 3.62 11.47
CA PRO A 101 9.36 2.38 12.12
C PRO A 101 8.00 2.44 12.87
N PRO A 102 7.23 1.33 12.92
CA PRO A 102 5.91 1.29 13.57
C PRO A 102 5.91 1.76 15.03
N GLN A 103 7.02 1.60 15.75
CA GLN A 103 7.19 2.07 17.12
C GLN A 103 7.10 3.59 17.22
N GLN A 104 7.62 4.32 16.23
CA GLN A 104 7.51 5.78 16.18
C GLN A 104 6.10 6.22 15.81
N VAL A 105 5.49 5.56 14.82
CA VAL A 105 4.08 5.80 14.45
C VAL A 105 3.18 5.62 15.68
N TYR A 106 3.41 4.57 16.46
CA TYR A 106 2.74 4.38 17.75
C TYR A 106 3.02 5.55 18.72
N GLY A 107 4.29 5.90 18.92
CA GLY A 107 4.72 6.93 19.86
C GLY A 107 4.11 8.30 19.59
N THR A 108 4.04 8.72 18.32
CA THR A 108 3.49 10.04 17.95
C THR A 108 2.03 10.18 18.34
N TRP A 109 1.22 9.12 18.23
CA TRP A 109 -0.16 9.16 18.71
C TRP A 109 -0.29 8.88 20.20
N ALA A 110 0.47 7.93 20.73
CA ALA A 110 0.37 7.51 22.12
C ALA A 110 0.84 8.57 23.11
N HIS A 111 1.77 9.44 22.69
CA HIS A 111 2.41 10.44 23.54
C HIS A 111 2.31 11.86 22.96
N ASN A 112 1.55 12.03 21.87
CA ASN A 112 1.49 13.27 21.10
C ASN A 112 2.90 13.83 20.80
N ARG A 113 3.88 12.96 20.51
CA ARG A 113 5.28 13.36 20.38
C ARG A 113 6.05 12.48 19.41
N SER A 114 6.59 13.10 18.39
CA SER A 114 7.45 12.48 17.38
C SER A 114 8.88 12.34 17.90
N THR A 115 9.61 11.33 17.39
CA THR A 115 10.99 11.01 17.79
C THR A 115 11.86 10.70 16.59
N ASP A 116 13.18 10.94 16.70
CA ASP A 116 14.15 10.69 15.62
C ASP A 116 14.27 9.21 15.24
N ALA A 117 14.51 8.97 13.95
CA ALA A 117 14.78 7.66 13.35
C ALA A 117 16.21 7.58 12.79
N VAL A 118 16.58 6.43 12.22
CA VAL A 118 17.92 6.22 11.64
C VAL A 118 18.21 7.22 10.51
N LEU A 119 17.24 7.46 9.63
CA LEU A 119 17.39 8.36 8.48
C LEU A 119 16.44 9.57 8.55
N TYR A 120 15.94 9.91 9.73
CA TYR A 120 15.04 11.05 9.89
C TYR A 120 15.28 11.76 11.23
N THR A 121 15.37 13.08 11.16
CA THR A 121 15.43 13.95 12.33
C THR A 121 14.14 14.75 12.40
N VAL A 122 13.52 14.76 13.58
CA VAL A 122 12.28 15.47 13.82
C VAL A 122 12.53 16.97 13.81
N ASP A 123 11.64 17.67 13.11
CA ASP A 123 11.56 19.11 13.16
C ASP A 123 10.90 19.55 14.47
N ALA A 124 11.61 20.38 15.24
CA ALA A 124 11.17 20.87 16.54
C ALA A 124 9.83 21.64 16.47
N GLU A 125 9.54 22.29 15.34
CA GLU A 125 8.28 23.02 15.15
C GLU A 125 7.08 22.08 14.91
N HIS A 126 7.35 20.81 14.57
CA HIS A 126 6.34 19.81 14.20
C HIS A 126 6.47 18.54 15.06
N LEU A 127 6.86 18.70 16.32
CA LEU A 127 7.01 17.62 17.30
C LEU A 127 5.69 16.95 17.69
N HIS A 128 4.57 17.66 17.55
CA HIS A 128 3.25 17.23 18.00
C HIS A 128 2.34 16.91 16.81
N ASN A 129 1.40 15.97 17.00
CA ASN A 129 0.40 15.74 15.96
C ASN A 129 -0.52 16.95 15.84
N ARG A 130 -1.11 17.12 14.65
CA ARG A 130 -1.90 18.31 14.30
C ARG A 130 -3.09 18.58 15.21
N PHE A 131 -3.58 17.53 15.85
CA PHE A 131 -4.81 17.58 16.62
C PHE A 131 -4.54 17.69 18.12
N GLY A 132 -3.27 17.64 18.55
CA GLY A 132 -2.91 17.61 19.97
C GLY A 132 -3.46 16.38 20.70
N ILE A 133 -3.70 15.27 20.00
CA ILE A 133 -4.34 14.08 20.55
C ILE A 133 -3.29 13.17 21.18
N GLU A 134 -3.52 12.72 22.40
CA GLU A 134 -2.74 11.68 23.06
C GLU A 134 -3.62 10.44 23.26
N SER A 135 -3.37 9.38 22.48
CA SER A 135 -4.17 8.15 22.49
C SER A 135 -3.37 6.93 22.05
N SER A 136 -3.12 6.02 23.00
CA SER A 136 -2.45 4.74 22.71
C SER A 136 -3.28 3.87 21.77
N VAL A 137 -4.61 3.97 21.80
CA VAL A 137 -5.49 3.21 20.88
C VAL A 137 -5.25 3.66 19.43
N LEU A 138 -5.18 4.98 19.18
CA LEU A 138 -4.83 5.49 17.86
C LEU A 138 -3.41 5.07 17.45
N GLY A 139 -2.46 5.08 18.39
CA GLY A 139 -1.11 4.58 18.13
C GLY A 139 -1.07 3.12 17.70
N VAL A 140 -1.81 2.23 18.39
CA VAL A 140 -1.91 0.81 18.01
C VAL A 140 -2.54 0.66 16.63
N VAL A 141 -3.62 1.40 16.36
CA VAL A 141 -4.32 1.35 15.06
C VAL A 141 -3.38 1.81 13.94
N ALA A 142 -2.71 2.96 14.10
CA ALA A 142 -1.80 3.51 13.09
C ALA A 142 -0.62 2.57 12.82
N ALA A 143 0.05 2.09 13.87
CA ALA A 143 1.16 1.13 13.72
C ALA A 143 0.69 -0.18 13.07
N SER A 144 -0.51 -0.67 13.41
CA SER A 144 -1.08 -1.87 12.81
C SER A 144 -1.37 -1.68 11.32
N VAL A 145 -1.93 -0.53 10.92
CA VAL A 145 -2.14 -0.19 9.51
C VAL A 145 -0.82 -0.23 8.75
N THR A 146 0.25 0.36 9.30
CA THR A 146 1.59 0.35 8.71
C THR A 146 2.14 -1.07 8.51
N VAL A 147 2.03 -1.94 9.52
CA VAL A 147 2.50 -3.34 9.45
C VAL A 147 1.69 -4.15 8.45
N VAL A 148 0.35 -4.03 8.49
CA VAL A 148 -0.56 -4.74 7.58
C VAL A 148 -0.34 -4.31 6.14
N LEU A 149 -0.23 -3.00 5.88
CA LEU A 149 0.06 -2.47 4.55
C LEU A 149 1.38 -3.02 3.99
N THR A 150 2.45 -2.96 4.77
CA THR A 150 3.78 -3.44 4.36
C THR A 150 3.76 -4.94 4.07
N THR A 151 3.08 -5.71 4.92
CA THR A 151 2.94 -7.16 4.75
C THR A 151 2.13 -7.50 3.50
N LEU A 152 1.00 -6.82 3.27
CA LEU A 152 0.17 -7.04 2.08
C LEU A 152 0.91 -6.71 0.79
N LEU A 153 1.76 -5.67 0.78
CA LEU A 153 2.62 -5.35 -0.35
C LEU A 153 3.61 -6.49 -0.65
N LEU A 154 4.31 -6.99 0.38
CA LEU A 154 5.24 -8.12 0.24
C LEU A 154 4.53 -9.39 -0.23
N VAL A 155 3.34 -9.68 0.30
CA VAL A 155 2.50 -10.81 -0.13
C VAL A 155 2.08 -10.65 -1.58
N ALA A 156 1.60 -9.46 -1.99
CA ALA A 156 1.24 -9.18 -3.38
C ALA A 156 2.42 -9.37 -4.33
N TRP A 157 3.61 -8.93 -3.93
CA TRP A 157 4.83 -9.11 -4.70
C TRP A 157 5.21 -10.58 -4.84
N ALA A 158 5.18 -11.35 -3.75
CA ALA A 158 5.44 -12.80 -3.78
C ALA A 158 4.44 -13.55 -4.67
N VAL A 159 3.16 -13.20 -4.60
CA VAL A 159 2.11 -13.75 -5.48
C VAL A 159 2.38 -13.42 -6.94
N ALA A 160 2.77 -12.17 -7.24
CA ALA A 160 3.10 -11.76 -8.61
C ALA A 160 4.30 -12.54 -9.17
N ILE A 161 5.35 -12.77 -8.37
CA ILE A 161 6.52 -13.59 -8.76
C ILE A 161 6.08 -15.02 -9.08
N ARG A 162 5.27 -15.63 -8.20
CA ARG A 162 4.75 -16.98 -8.40
C ARG A 162 3.95 -17.08 -9.70
N ASP A 163 3.06 -16.12 -9.95
CA ASP A 163 2.19 -16.14 -11.12
C ASP A 163 2.99 -15.88 -12.42
N ALA A 164 4.01 -15.02 -12.38
CA ALA A 164 4.94 -14.79 -13.50
C ALA A 164 5.72 -16.06 -13.88
N ARG A 165 6.24 -16.79 -12.88
CA ARG A 165 6.94 -18.06 -13.10
C ARG A 165 6.05 -19.11 -13.73
N ARG A 166 4.79 -19.23 -13.27
CA ARG A 166 3.78 -20.15 -13.82
C ARG A 166 3.37 -19.82 -15.25
N ALA A 167 3.39 -18.53 -15.63
CA ALA A 167 3.13 -18.14 -17.00
C ALA A 167 4.26 -18.57 -17.95
N GLY A 168 5.51 -18.44 -17.52
CA GLY A 168 6.69 -18.83 -18.30
C GLY A 168 6.79 -20.35 -18.58
N THR A 169 6.41 -21.19 -17.61
CA THR A 169 6.41 -22.65 -17.78
C THR A 169 5.37 -23.12 -18.80
N ARG A 170 4.19 -22.49 -18.86
CA ARG A 170 3.14 -22.83 -19.84
C ARG A 170 3.54 -22.49 -21.27
N THR A 171 4.28 -21.41 -21.48
CA THR A 171 4.80 -21.04 -22.81
C THR A 171 5.95 -21.92 -23.28
N GLY A 172 6.69 -22.55 -22.35
CA GLY A 172 7.80 -23.46 -22.66
C GLY A 172 7.36 -24.89 -22.99
N ALA A 173 6.27 -25.38 -22.38
CA ALA A 173 5.76 -26.75 -22.59
C ALA A 173 4.94 -26.94 -23.88
N GLY A 174 4.68 -25.87 -24.63
CA GLY A 174 3.98 -25.88 -25.92
C GLY A 174 4.90 -25.71 -27.14
N ARG A 175 6.22 -25.82 -26.96
CA ARG A 175 7.24 -25.88 -28.01
C ARG A 175 7.96 -27.20 -27.91
#